data_AF-A0A9D8JP08-F1
#
_entry.id   AF-A0A9D8JP08-F1
#
_cell.length_a   1.000
_cell.length_b   1.000
_cell.length_c   1.000
_cell.angle_alpha   90.00
_cell.angle_beta   90.00
_cell.angle_gamma   90.00
#
_symmetry.space_group_name_H-M   'P 1'
#
loop_
_entity.id
_entity.type
_entity.pdbx_description
1 polymer ?
#
loop_
_entity_poly.entity_id
_entity_poly.type
_entity_poly.pdbx_seq_one_letter_code
_entity_poly.pdbx_strand_id
1 'polypeptide(L)'
;MPLREEDRARRAKDDLKFCVLCKQYLAPAAWAQHEHNPASRPPPKPGTAPRSAALTCTLLLGPCAIGNTSGVIVLEGLEIFRLRHRGEDGHIAVNMDLRARDGKPLAKIERNSPLLLAPGLSFAAEGPAVRIADASGALLASATADGDSLRLTGDFFSGGLRLHITNDSATLDDQPLAPPRLYGPGTALLLRKGKPIAFAKS
;
A
#
# COMPACT_ATOMS: atom_id res chain seq x y z
N MET A 1 -15.22 -22.58 27.86
CA MET A 1 -14.05 -22.64 28.77
C MET A 1 -13.58 -21.21 29.00
N PRO A 2 -13.92 -20.57 30.13
CA PRO A 2 -13.43 -19.22 30.41
C PRO A 2 -11.91 -19.28 30.66
N LEU A 3 -11.16 -18.45 29.92
CA LEU A 3 -9.71 -18.29 30.13
C LEU A 3 -9.45 -17.83 31.57
N ARG A 4 -8.49 -18.50 32.22
CA ARG A 4 -8.12 -18.26 33.62
C ARG A 4 -7.62 -16.82 33.78
N GLU A 5 -7.97 -16.22 34.91
CA GLU A 5 -7.70 -14.82 35.27
C GLU A 5 -6.20 -14.45 35.19
N GLU A 6 -5.33 -15.45 35.35
CA GLU A 6 -3.86 -15.33 35.24
C GLU A 6 -3.37 -14.98 33.82
N ASP A 7 -4.08 -15.41 32.78
CA ASP A 7 -3.72 -15.12 31.37
C ASP A 7 -4.09 -13.69 30.96
N ARG A 8 -5.09 -13.08 31.62
CA ARG A 8 -5.43 -11.65 31.41
C ARG A 8 -4.39 -10.73 32.02
N ALA A 9 -3.82 -11.10 33.17
CA ALA A 9 -2.80 -10.30 33.86
C ALA A 9 -1.45 -10.29 33.11
N ARG A 10 -1.10 -11.36 32.38
CA ARG A 10 0.12 -11.38 31.54
C ARG A 10 -0.01 -10.46 30.32
N ARG A 11 -1.15 -10.45 29.63
CA ARG A 11 -1.36 -9.57 28.46
C ARG A 11 -1.30 -8.08 28.81
N ALA A 12 -1.85 -7.68 29.96
CA ALA A 12 -1.79 -6.29 30.41
C ALA A 12 -0.36 -5.82 30.78
N LYS A 13 0.55 -6.74 31.11
CA LYS A 13 1.94 -6.41 31.48
C LYS A 13 2.87 -6.24 30.27
N ASP A 14 2.55 -6.89 29.15
CA ASP A 14 3.29 -6.75 27.89
C ASP A 14 2.86 -5.50 27.11
N ASP A 15 1.57 -5.12 27.16
CA ASP A 15 1.09 -3.86 26.57
C ASP A 15 1.67 -2.61 27.27
N LEU A 16 1.92 -2.68 28.59
CA LEU A 16 2.53 -1.57 29.32
C LEU A 16 4.03 -1.39 29.03
N LYS A 17 4.75 -2.46 28.66
CA LYS A 17 6.15 -2.37 28.24
C LYS A 17 6.29 -1.74 26.85
N PHE A 18 5.31 -1.93 25.97
CA PHE A 18 5.30 -1.30 24.64
C PHE A 18 5.01 0.22 24.73
N CYS A 19 4.19 0.66 25.69
CA CYS A 19 3.92 2.09 25.91
C CYS A 19 5.08 2.89 26.54
N VAL A 20 6.04 2.25 27.21
CA VAL A 20 7.16 2.95 27.88
C VAL A 20 8.34 3.21 26.94
N LEU A 21 8.50 2.44 25.86
CA LEU A 21 9.55 2.67 24.85
C LEU A 21 9.27 3.87 23.92
N CYS A 22 8.01 4.30 23.76
CA CYS A 22 7.67 5.46 22.91
C CYS A 22 7.89 6.83 23.56
N LYS A 23 8.20 6.91 24.86
CA LYS A 23 8.40 8.20 25.56
C LYS A 23 9.87 8.62 25.73
N GLN A 24 10.83 7.79 25.32
CA GLN A 24 12.26 8.11 25.44
C GLN A 24 12.90 8.74 24.19
N TYR A 25 12.16 8.92 23.09
CA TYR A 25 12.70 9.48 21.84
C TYR A 25 12.16 10.87 21.46
N LEU A 26 11.41 11.54 22.35
CA LEU A 26 10.95 12.91 22.15
C LEU A 26 11.69 13.87 23.09
N ALA A 27 12.92 14.22 22.71
CA ALA A 27 13.57 15.45 23.16
C ALA A 27 14.20 16.15 21.95
N PRO A 28 14.01 17.48 21.78
CA PRO A 28 14.47 18.20 20.60
C PRO A 28 15.95 18.57 20.74
N ALA A 29 16.80 18.04 19.86
CA ALA A 29 18.17 18.53 19.69
C ALA A 29 18.20 19.57 18.57
N ALA A 30 18.70 20.74 18.94
CA ALA A 30 18.98 21.89 18.11
C ALA A 30 19.92 21.55 16.94
N TRP A 31 19.72 22.22 15.80
CA TRP A 31 20.83 22.87 15.10
C TRP A 31 20.36 24.10 14.32
N ALA A 32 21.06 25.19 14.61
CA ALA A 32 21.03 26.45 13.92
C ALA A 32 22.06 26.45 12.78
N GLN A 33 21.75 27.24 11.75
CA GLN A 33 22.68 27.91 10.83
C GLN A 33 23.51 27.06 9.86
N HIS A 34 23.08 27.06 8.60
CA HIS A 34 23.95 27.49 7.51
C HIS A 34 23.14 28.34 6.53
N GLU A 35 23.62 29.55 6.32
CA GLU A 35 22.98 30.63 5.57
C GLU A 35 22.93 30.32 4.06
N HIS A 36 21.76 30.48 3.46
CA HIS A 36 21.61 30.79 2.04
C HIS A 36 20.56 31.90 1.90
N ASN A 37 21.05 33.08 1.51
CA ASN A 37 20.34 34.33 1.32
C ASN A 37 19.05 34.19 0.47
N PRO A 38 17.84 34.40 1.02
CA PRO A 38 16.57 34.28 0.29
C PRO A 38 15.99 35.63 -0.21
N ALA A 39 16.75 36.73 -0.19
CA ALA A 39 16.17 38.07 -0.35
C ALA A 39 15.82 38.54 -1.79
N SER A 40 15.67 37.65 -2.78
CA SER A 40 15.33 38.06 -4.16
C SER A 40 14.17 37.31 -4.81
N ARG A 41 13.38 36.53 -4.05
CA ARG A 41 12.16 35.92 -4.59
C ARG A 41 10.92 36.73 -4.18
N PRO A 42 10.08 37.18 -5.13
CA PRO A 42 8.80 37.78 -4.78
C PRO A 42 7.97 36.76 -3.98
N PRO A 43 7.20 37.20 -2.97
CA PRO A 43 6.36 36.30 -2.20
C PRO A 43 5.38 35.56 -3.14
N PRO A 44 5.20 34.24 -2.99
CA PRO A 44 4.22 33.51 -3.79
C PRO A 44 2.83 34.10 -3.54
N LYS A 45 2.10 34.36 -4.63
CA LYS A 45 0.71 34.85 -4.57
C LYS A 45 -0.13 33.91 -3.68
N PRO A 46 -0.89 34.43 -2.70
CA PRO A 46 -1.83 33.61 -1.96
C PRO A 46 -2.97 33.22 -2.92
N GLY A 47 -3.08 31.93 -3.27
CA GLY A 47 -4.18 31.48 -4.13
C GLY A 47 -3.94 30.23 -4.98
N THR A 48 -2.74 29.66 -5.00
CA THR A 48 -2.51 28.37 -5.66
C THR A 48 -1.76 27.46 -4.71
N ALA A 49 -2.51 26.66 -3.94
CA ALA A 49 -1.92 25.47 -3.33
C ALA A 49 -1.15 24.73 -4.44
N PRO A 50 0.07 24.22 -4.18
CA PRO A 50 0.72 23.36 -5.16
C PRO A 50 -0.28 22.27 -5.52
N ARG A 51 -0.67 22.22 -6.81
CA ARG A 51 -1.40 21.07 -7.35
C ARG A 51 -0.58 19.88 -6.92
N SER A 52 -1.15 19.04 -6.06
CA SER A 52 -0.51 17.83 -5.55
C SER A 52 0.10 17.14 -6.76
N ALA A 53 1.44 17.14 -6.87
CA ALA A 53 2.10 16.50 -7.99
C ALA A 53 1.57 15.07 -7.99
N ALA A 54 0.94 14.66 -9.10
CA ALA A 54 0.38 13.33 -9.20
C ALA A 54 1.51 12.36 -8.90
N LEU A 55 1.38 11.57 -7.83
CA LEU A 55 2.39 10.59 -7.46
C LEU A 55 2.43 9.59 -8.59
N THR A 56 3.49 9.63 -9.38
CA THR A 56 3.74 8.60 -10.36
C THR A 56 4.81 7.66 -9.83
N CYS A 57 4.62 6.37 -10.07
CA CYS A 57 5.55 5.34 -9.66
C CYS A 57 5.73 4.31 -10.77
N THR A 58 6.74 3.46 -10.61
CA THR A 58 6.81 2.19 -11.34
C THR A 58 6.14 1.11 -10.52
N LEU A 59 5.00 0.60 -10.97
CA LEU A 59 4.32 -0.52 -10.33
C LEU A 59 4.88 -1.83 -10.88
N LEU A 60 5.42 -2.67 -9.99
CA LEU A 60 6.00 -3.98 -10.29
C LEU A 60 5.00 -5.07 -9.89
N LEU A 61 4.48 -5.79 -10.88
CA LEU A 61 3.60 -6.95 -10.74
C LEU A 61 4.38 -8.18 -11.23
N GLY A 62 5.12 -8.82 -10.33
CA GLY A 62 6.09 -9.86 -10.69
C GLY A 62 7.13 -9.34 -11.70
N PRO A 63 7.28 -9.95 -12.89
CA PRO A 63 8.18 -9.48 -13.94
C PRO A 63 7.60 -8.32 -14.77
N CYS A 64 6.31 -7.97 -14.60
CA CYS A 64 5.68 -6.87 -15.32
C CYS A 64 5.94 -5.55 -14.60
N ALA A 65 6.54 -4.58 -15.29
CA ALA A 65 6.77 -3.24 -14.81
C ALA A 65 5.86 -2.24 -15.55
N ILE A 66 5.11 -1.46 -14.80
CA ILE A 66 4.21 -0.43 -15.33
C ILE A 66 4.75 0.92 -14.88
N GLY A 67 5.39 1.63 -15.80
CA GLY A 67 6.04 2.91 -15.53
C GLY A 67 5.05 4.08 -15.53
N ASN A 68 5.37 5.09 -14.71
CA ASN A 68 4.70 6.38 -14.64
C ASN A 68 3.19 6.32 -14.30
N THR A 69 2.74 5.27 -13.62
CA THR A 69 1.32 5.08 -13.23
C THR A 69 0.97 5.86 -11.97
N SER A 70 -0.32 6.19 -11.78
CA SER A 70 -0.82 6.73 -10.50
C SER A 70 -0.84 5.72 -9.35
N GLY A 71 -0.36 4.50 -9.58
CA GLY A 71 -0.29 3.44 -8.57
C GLY A 71 -1.67 2.90 -8.18
N VAL A 72 -2.66 2.98 -9.07
CA VAL A 72 -4.02 2.50 -8.86
C VAL A 72 -4.27 1.27 -9.73
N ILE A 73 -4.83 0.21 -9.14
CA ILE A 73 -5.30 -0.98 -9.86
C ILE A 73 -6.79 -1.16 -9.62
N VAL A 74 -7.53 -1.28 -10.71
CA VAL A 74 -8.98 -1.53 -10.70
C VAL A 74 -9.26 -2.86 -11.39
N LEU A 75 -9.86 -3.79 -10.66
CA LEU A 75 -10.24 -5.13 -11.10
C LEU A 75 -11.76 -5.23 -11.14
N GLU A 76 -12.36 -5.41 -12.33
CA GLU A 76 -13.82 -5.47 -12.51
C GLU A 76 -14.56 -4.27 -11.86
N GLY A 77 -13.98 -3.06 -11.99
CA GLY A 77 -14.56 -1.84 -11.42
C GLY A 77 -14.32 -1.62 -9.92
N LEU A 78 -13.71 -2.59 -9.22
CA LEU A 78 -13.27 -2.43 -7.83
C LEU A 78 -11.82 -1.98 -7.78
N GLU A 79 -11.54 -0.90 -7.06
CA GLU A 79 -10.17 -0.51 -6.73
C GLU A 79 -9.60 -1.47 -5.68
N ILE A 80 -8.74 -2.39 -6.11
CA ILE A 80 -8.11 -3.40 -5.23
C ILE A 80 -6.83 -2.88 -4.60
N PHE A 81 -6.21 -1.87 -5.20
CA PHE A 81 -4.97 -1.29 -4.73
C PHE A 81 -4.85 0.18 -5.14
N ARG A 82 -4.33 1.01 -4.22
CA ARG A 82 -3.92 2.38 -4.53
C ARG A 82 -2.73 2.82 -3.69
N LEU A 83 -1.72 3.35 -4.37
CA LEU A 83 -0.68 4.16 -3.74
C LEU A 83 -1.25 5.52 -3.31
N ARG A 84 -0.96 5.90 -2.08
CA ARG A 84 -1.26 7.22 -1.50
C ARG A 84 0.05 7.98 -1.28
N HIS A 85 -0.07 9.27 -0.95
CA HIS A 85 1.07 10.11 -0.60
C HIS A 85 1.91 9.45 0.47
N ARG A 86 3.23 9.48 0.26
CA ARG A 86 4.17 9.17 1.33
C ARG A 86 3.88 10.08 2.51
N GLY A 87 3.91 9.53 3.71
CA GLY A 87 3.86 10.34 4.92
C GLY A 87 5.05 11.31 4.96
N GLU A 88 5.03 12.26 5.88
CA GLU A 88 6.16 13.18 6.11
C GLU A 88 7.46 12.43 6.47
N ASP A 89 7.32 11.20 6.96
CA ASP A 89 8.38 10.23 7.24
C ASP A 89 8.94 9.52 5.98
N GLY A 90 8.37 9.78 4.80
CA GLY A 90 8.77 9.14 3.55
C GLY A 90 8.29 7.69 3.39
N HIS A 91 7.50 7.16 4.33
CA HIS A 91 6.92 5.82 4.22
C HIS A 91 5.76 5.79 3.22
N ILE A 92 5.60 4.68 2.50
CA ILE A 92 4.42 4.55 1.62
C ILE A 92 3.16 4.55 2.45
N ALA A 93 2.10 5.14 1.92
CA ALA A 93 0.75 4.85 2.37
C ALA A 93 0.02 4.13 1.25
N VAL A 94 -0.64 3.02 1.54
CA VAL A 94 -1.42 2.27 0.55
C VAL A 94 -2.84 2.04 1.03
N ASN A 95 -3.74 1.96 0.07
CA ASN A 95 -5.04 1.34 0.24
C ASN A 95 -5.02 -0.02 -0.46
N MET A 96 -5.67 -1.02 0.15
CA MET A 96 -5.79 -2.36 -0.40
C MET A 96 -7.16 -2.95 -0.03
N ASP A 97 -7.86 -3.54 -1.00
CA ASP A 97 -9.10 -4.30 -0.80
C ASP A 97 -8.82 -5.75 -1.21
N LEU A 98 -8.78 -6.64 -0.22
CA LEU A 98 -8.55 -8.06 -0.39
C LEU A 98 -9.85 -8.82 -0.14
N ARG A 99 -10.20 -9.70 -1.08
CA ARG A 99 -11.43 -10.49 -1.06
C ARG A 99 -11.12 -11.96 -1.29
N ALA A 100 -11.95 -12.81 -0.71
CA ALA A 100 -11.98 -14.22 -1.05
C ALA A 100 -12.59 -14.41 -2.45
N ARG A 101 -12.43 -15.62 -3.00
CA ARG A 101 -12.94 -15.98 -4.33
C ARG A 101 -14.46 -15.83 -4.48
N ASP A 102 -15.20 -16.01 -3.39
CA ASP A 102 -16.66 -15.80 -3.32
C ASP A 102 -17.07 -14.32 -3.21
N GLY A 103 -16.10 -13.40 -3.20
CA GLY A 103 -16.31 -11.96 -3.09
C GLY A 103 -16.40 -11.44 -1.65
N LYS A 104 -16.32 -12.32 -0.64
CA LYS A 104 -16.33 -11.93 0.77
C LYS A 104 -15.09 -11.08 1.10
N PRO A 105 -15.23 -9.94 1.78
CA PRO A 105 -14.08 -9.13 2.19
C PRO A 105 -13.23 -9.89 3.22
N LEU A 106 -11.92 -9.96 2.97
CA LEU A 106 -10.92 -10.53 3.85
C LEU A 106 -10.16 -9.44 4.60
N ALA A 107 -9.73 -8.40 3.89
CA ALA A 107 -9.05 -7.27 4.49
C ALA A 107 -9.35 -5.98 3.72
N LYS A 108 -9.45 -4.87 4.44
CA LYS A 108 -9.49 -3.54 3.86
C LYS A 108 -8.49 -2.66 4.59
N ILE A 109 -7.48 -2.20 3.88
CA ILE A 109 -6.42 -1.32 4.38
C ILE A 109 -6.66 0.08 3.81
N GLU A 110 -6.61 1.09 4.66
CA GLU A 110 -6.60 2.50 4.26
C GLU A 110 -5.42 3.21 4.92
N ARG A 111 -4.54 3.79 4.11
CA ARG A 111 -3.32 4.49 4.56
C ARG A 111 -2.52 3.66 5.57
N ASN A 112 -2.22 2.41 5.21
CA ASN A 112 -1.53 1.43 6.07
C ASN A 112 -2.21 1.09 7.40
N SER A 113 -3.49 1.41 7.56
CA SER A 113 -4.26 1.02 8.74
C SER A 113 -5.36 0.04 8.34
N PRO A 114 -5.51 -1.10 9.04
CA PRO A 114 -6.60 -2.02 8.76
C PRO A 114 -7.92 -1.42 9.23
N LEU A 115 -8.84 -1.19 8.30
CA LEU A 115 -10.24 -0.90 8.62
C LEU A 115 -11.05 -2.18 8.81
N LEU A 116 -10.68 -3.22 8.09
CA LEU A 116 -11.27 -4.55 8.20
C LEU A 116 -10.15 -5.59 8.09
N LEU A 117 -10.21 -6.60 8.96
CA LEU A 117 -9.34 -7.77 8.91
C LEU A 117 -10.15 -8.97 9.40
N ALA A 118 -10.31 -9.97 8.54
CA ALA A 118 -11.06 -11.18 8.87
C ALA A 118 -10.36 -11.97 10.00
N PRO A 119 -11.12 -12.74 10.81
CA PRO A 119 -10.54 -13.56 11.87
C PRO A 119 -9.47 -14.51 11.32
N GLY A 120 -8.34 -14.62 12.04
CA GLY A 120 -7.22 -15.47 11.66
C GLY A 120 -6.24 -14.82 10.67
N LEU A 121 -6.49 -13.59 10.22
CA LEU A 121 -5.51 -12.83 9.46
C LEU A 121 -4.66 -11.93 10.36
N SER A 122 -3.44 -11.69 9.93
CA SER A 122 -2.50 -10.75 10.54
C SER A 122 -2.16 -9.63 9.56
N PHE A 123 -1.84 -8.47 10.13
CA PHE A 123 -1.46 -7.27 9.40
C PHE A 123 -0.19 -6.68 10.01
N ALA A 124 0.75 -6.28 9.17
CA ALA A 124 1.94 -5.53 9.57
C ALA A 124 2.23 -4.42 8.56
N ALA A 125 2.62 -3.25 9.08
CA ALA A 125 3.13 -2.14 8.31
C ALA A 125 4.43 -1.67 8.96
N GLU A 126 5.56 -1.88 8.26
CA GLU A 126 6.89 -1.58 8.78
C GLU A 126 7.71 -0.89 7.69
N GLY A 127 8.09 0.36 7.95
CA GLY A 127 8.84 1.19 7.01
C GLY A 127 8.17 1.26 5.63
N PRO A 128 8.84 0.82 4.54
CA PRO A 128 8.30 0.88 3.19
C PRO A 128 7.39 -0.30 2.82
N ALA A 129 7.01 -1.17 3.77
CA ALA A 129 6.28 -2.41 3.49
C ALA A 129 4.96 -2.53 4.24
N VAL A 130 3.95 -3.09 3.57
CA VAL A 130 2.66 -3.52 4.13
C VAL A 130 2.42 -4.97 3.77
N ARG A 131 2.01 -5.78 4.75
CA ARG A 131 1.85 -7.24 4.60
C ARG A 131 0.56 -7.72 5.27
N ILE A 132 -0.12 -8.66 4.59
CA ILE A 132 -1.27 -9.38 5.11
C ILE A 132 -0.97 -10.87 4.99
N ALA A 133 -1.07 -11.60 6.10
CA ALA A 133 -0.81 -13.04 6.15
C ALA A 133 -1.92 -13.79 6.89
N ASP A 134 -2.08 -15.07 6.60
CA ASP A 134 -3.01 -15.94 7.33
C ASP A 134 -2.44 -16.43 8.67
N ALA A 135 -3.20 -17.25 9.38
CA ALA A 135 -2.82 -17.78 10.70
C ALA A 135 -1.60 -18.72 10.65
N SER A 136 -1.26 -19.27 9.48
CA SER A 136 -0.04 -20.05 9.29
C SER A 136 1.19 -19.18 9.01
N GLY A 137 0.99 -17.88 8.77
CA GLY A 137 2.02 -16.94 8.34
C GLY A 137 2.22 -16.90 6.83
N ALA A 138 1.38 -17.60 6.05
CA ALA A 138 1.43 -17.54 4.59
C ALA A 138 0.97 -16.16 4.11
N LEU A 139 1.75 -15.55 3.22
CA LEU A 139 1.48 -14.22 2.71
C LEU A 139 0.30 -14.26 1.72
N LEU A 140 -0.73 -13.46 2.00
CA LEU A 140 -1.88 -13.31 1.10
C LEU A 140 -1.74 -12.11 0.17
N ALA A 141 -1.14 -11.02 0.68
CA ALA A 141 -0.80 -9.85 -0.11
C ALA A 141 0.31 -9.04 0.54
N SER A 142 1.13 -8.36 -0.27
CA SER A 142 2.06 -7.36 0.21
C SER A 142 2.27 -6.23 -0.79
N ALA A 143 2.56 -5.04 -0.26
CA ALA A 143 3.04 -3.91 -1.03
C ALA A 143 4.35 -3.42 -0.40
N THR A 144 5.40 -3.29 -1.20
CA THR A 144 6.71 -2.79 -0.73
C THR A 144 7.22 -1.74 -1.69
N ALA A 145 7.68 -0.61 -1.16
CA ALA A 145 8.36 0.41 -1.97
C ALA A 145 9.87 0.31 -1.90
N ASP A 146 10.49 0.65 -3.02
CA ASP A 146 11.93 0.80 -3.19
C ASP A 146 12.20 1.93 -4.19
N GLY A 147 12.71 3.06 -3.72
CA GLY A 147 12.82 4.28 -4.53
C GLY A 147 11.47 4.65 -5.15
N ASP A 148 11.40 4.92 -6.45
CA ASP A 148 10.14 5.22 -7.15
C ASP A 148 9.36 3.97 -7.60
N SER A 149 9.82 2.79 -7.20
CA SER A 149 9.17 1.52 -7.53
C SER A 149 8.30 1.03 -6.37
N LEU A 150 7.19 0.40 -6.72
CA LEU A 150 6.27 -0.23 -5.80
C LEU A 150 6.03 -1.66 -6.28
N ARG A 151 6.45 -2.64 -5.49
CA ARG A 151 6.17 -4.05 -5.72
C ARG A 151 4.88 -4.44 -5.03
N LEU A 152 3.98 -5.06 -5.79
CA LEU A 152 2.76 -5.65 -5.27
C LEU A 152 2.81 -7.17 -5.48
N THR A 153 2.41 -7.93 -4.48
CA THR A 153 2.16 -9.37 -4.59
C THR A 153 0.83 -9.71 -3.90
N GLY A 154 0.21 -10.80 -4.31
CA GLY A 154 -0.99 -11.32 -3.68
C GLY A 154 -2.02 -11.87 -4.65
N ASP A 155 -3.12 -12.33 -4.07
CA ASP A 155 -4.26 -12.90 -4.77
C ASP A 155 -5.49 -12.00 -4.62
N PHE A 156 -5.84 -11.28 -5.69
CA PHE A 156 -6.93 -10.31 -5.69
C PHE A 156 -8.11 -10.82 -6.51
N PHE A 157 -9.32 -10.75 -5.93
CA PHE A 157 -10.55 -11.24 -6.55
C PHE A 157 -11.59 -10.12 -6.64
N SER A 158 -12.22 -9.99 -7.81
CA SER A 158 -13.36 -9.08 -8.02
C SER A 158 -14.17 -9.51 -9.24
N GLY A 159 -15.50 -9.48 -9.17
CA GLY A 159 -16.37 -9.77 -10.32
C GLY A 159 -16.15 -11.14 -11.00
N GLY A 160 -15.65 -12.13 -10.25
CA GLY A 160 -15.31 -13.45 -10.79
C GLY A 160 -13.99 -13.52 -11.57
N LEU A 161 -13.19 -12.45 -11.54
CA LEU A 161 -11.85 -12.33 -12.11
C LEU A 161 -10.80 -12.43 -10.98
N ARG A 162 -9.70 -13.15 -11.23
CA ARG A 162 -8.54 -13.26 -10.33
C ARG A 162 -7.33 -12.57 -10.93
N LEU A 163 -6.75 -11.63 -10.20
CA LEU A 163 -5.39 -11.14 -10.43
C LEU A 163 -4.45 -11.83 -9.44
N HIS A 164 -3.62 -12.74 -9.93
CA HIS A 164 -2.61 -13.44 -9.13
C HIS A 164 -1.23 -12.84 -9.43
N ILE A 165 -0.54 -12.37 -8.39
CA ILE A 165 0.77 -11.73 -8.55
C ILE A 165 1.75 -12.37 -7.56
N THR A 166 2.82 -12.93 -8.11
CA THR A 166 3.98 -13.44 -7.37
C THR A 166 5.20 -12.59 -7.71
N ASN A 167 6.38 -12.95 -7.20
CA ASN A 167 7.62 -12.33 -7.64
C ASN A 167 7.98 -12.70 -9.08
N ASP A 168 7.55 -13.88 -9.53
CA ASP A 168 8.01 -14.51 -10.78
C ASP A 168 6.95 -14.46 -11.89
N SER A 169 5.70 -14.16 -11.54
CA SER A 169 4.59 -14.13 -12.49
C SER A 169 3.50 -13.13 -12.08
N ALA A 170 2.73 -12.67 -13.07
CA ALA A 170 1.49 -11.98 -12.86
C ALA A 170 0.47 -12.44 -13.89
N THR A 171 -0.68 -12.95 -13.44
CA THR A 171 -1.72 -13.53 -14.29
C THR A 171 -3.09 -12.95 -13.97
N LEU A 172 -3.92 -12.84 -15.00
CA LEU A 172 -5.33 -12.47 -14.92
C LEU A 172 -6.16 -13.66 -15.41
N ASP A 173 -6.91 -14.32 -14.53
CA ASP A 173 -7.58 -15.61 -14.79
C ASP A 173 -6.63 -16.63 -15.48
N ASP A 174 -5.46 -16.83 -14.87
CA ASP A 174 -4.40 -17.74 -15.33
C ASP A 174 -3.75 -17.38 -16.69
N GLN A 175 -4.18 -16.28 -17.32
CA GLN A 175 -3.52 -15.72 -18.49
C GLN A 175 -2.42 -14.74 -18.07
N PRO A 176 -1.18 -14.85 -18.57
CA PRO A 176 -0.14 -13.88 -18.29
C PRO A 176 -0.56 -12.45 -18.64
N LEU A 177 -0.26 -11.49 -17.77
CA LEU A 177 -0.30 -10.07 -18.13
C LEU A 177 0.76 -9.83 -19.21
N ALA A 178 0.31 -9.49 -20.43
CA ALA A 178 1.15 -9.27 -21.62
C ALA A 178 2.17 -8.11 -21.43
N PRO A 179 3.17 -7.97 -22.33
CA PRO A 179 4.62 -8.06 -22.05
C PRO A 179 5.18 -6.93 -21.13
N PRO A 180 6.42 -7.05 -20.64
CA PRO A 180 6.83 -6.65 -19.28
C PRO A 180 6.97 -5.14 -19.03
N ARG A 181 6.66 -4.27 -20.00
CA ARG A 181 6.77 -2.82 -19.84
C ARG A 181 5.57 -2.12 -20.46
N LEU A 182 4.70 -1.60 -19.59
CA LEU A 182 3.61 -0.72 -19.99
C LEU A 182 3.90 0.70 -19.49
N TYR A 183 3.48 1.70 -20.26
CA TYR A 183 3.62 3.10 -19.89
C TYR A 183 2.24 3.74 -19.79
N GLY A 184 1.89 4.22 -18.61
CA GLY A 184 0.57 4.78 -18.32
C GLY A 184 0.69 6.09 -17.55
N PRO A 185 0.87 7.25 -18.21
CA PRO A 185 1.20 8.51 -17.55
C PRO A 185 0.06 8.97 -16.62
N GLY A 186 0.25 8.80 -15.31
CA GLY A 186 -0.71 9.18 -14.27
C GLY A 186 -2.03 8.42 -14.34
N THR A 187 -2.05 7.22 -14.95
CA THR A 187 -3.28 6.45 -15.15
C THR A 187 -3.37 5.24 -14.22
N ALA A 188 -4.61 4.89 -13.88
CA ALA A 188 -4.96 3.64 -13.24
C ALA A 188 -4.87 2.48 -14.24
N LEU A 189 -4.39 1.33 -13.77
CA LEU A 189 -4.45 0.06 -14.48
C LEU A 189 -5.87 -0.52 -14.36
N LEU A 190 -6.56 -0.68 -15.48
CA LEU A 190 -7.90 -1.27 -15.54
C LEU A 190 -7.83 -2.68 -16.09
N LEU A 191 -8.33 -3.63 -15.31
CA LEU A 191 -8.38 -5.05 -15.64
C LEU A 191 -9.83 -5.52 -15.66
N ARG A 192 -10.25 -6.09 -16.80
CA ARG A 192 -11.62 -6.54 -17.05
C ARG A 192 -11.64 -7.82 -17.87
N LYS A 193 -12.63 -8.67 -17.63
CA LYS A 193 -12.82 -9.96 -18.27
C LYS A 193 -13.06 -9.79 -19.76
N GLY A 194 -12.31 -10.55 -20.56
CA GLY A 194 -12.43 -10.53 -22.02
C GLY A 194 -12.10 -9.18 -22.67
N LYS A 195 -11.47 -8.26 -21.96
CA LYS A 195 -11.03 -6.96 -22.49
C LYS A 195 -9.51 -6.85 -22.43
N PRO A 196 -8.89 -6.16 -23.40
CA PRO A 196 -7.48 -5.78 -23.27
C PRO A 196 -7.22 -4.97 -22.01
N ILE A 197 -6.00 -5.06 -21.49
CA ILE A 197 -5.51 -4.17 -20.42
C ILE A 197 -5.69 -2.72 -20.88
N ALA A 198 -6.29 -1.90 -20.03
CA ALA A 198 -6.54 -0.49 -20.33
C ALA A 198 -5.97 0.43 -19.25
N PHE A 199 -5.76 1.68 -19.63
CA PHE A 199 -5.30 2.75 -18.76
C PHE A 199 -6.33 3.86 -18.74
N ALA A 200 -6.72 4.33 -17.55
CA ALA A 200 -7.65 5.46 -17.41
C ALA A 200 -7.10 6.53 -16.49
N LYS A 201 -7.42 7.80 -16.78
CA LYS A 201 -7.11 8.90 -15.87
C LYS A 201 -7.86 8.68 -14.56
N SER A 202 -7.12 8.58 -13.45
CA SER A 202 -7.64 8.40 -12.09
C SER A 202 -8.11 9.70 -11.48
#